data_AF-A0A558BVZ9-F1
#
_entry.id   AF-A0A558BVZ9-F1
#
_cell.length_a   1.000
_cell.length_b   1.000
_cell.length_c   1.000
_cell.angle_alpha   90.00
_cell.angle_beta   90.00
_cell.angle_gamma   90.00
#
_symmetry.space_group_name_H-M   'P 1'
#
loop_
_entity.id
_entity.type
_entity.pdbx_description
1 polymer ?
#
loop_
_entity_poly.entity_id
_entity_poly.type
_entity_poly.pdbx_seq_one_letter_code
_entity_poly.pdbx_strand_id
1 'polypeptide(L)'
;MQVPTLEQHLDLVRKYDELLARITKLEAAQPEWLREEEAQRLTGLSQPTLARERKKPDTLLVFKTAGGLRYLRSSVEAFNEARMLRKGHASPLTLTSISGH
;
A
#
# COMPACT_ATOMS: atom_id res chain seq x y z
N MET A 1 -11.37 -1.80 35.61
CA MET A 1 -10.68 -2.46 34.49
C MET A 1 -10.33 -3.87 34.92
N GLN A 2 -10.78 -4.89 34.18
CA GLN A 2 -10.42 -6.28 34.45
C GLN A 2 -9.05 -6.56 33.83
N VAL A 3 -8.10 -7.02 34.64
CA VAL A 3 -6.74 -7.37 34.16
C VAL A 3 -6.80 -8.81 33.64
N PRO A 4 -6.31 -9.09 32.43
CA PRO A 4 -6.30 -10.44 31.90
C PRO A 4 -5.44 -11.38 32.75
N THR A 5 -5.84 -12.64 32.83
CA THR A 5 -5.05 -13.67 33.53
C THR A 5 -3.83 -14.08 32.70
N LEU A 6 -2.85 -14.72 33.35
CA LEU A 6 -1.68 -15.27 32.66
C LEU A 6 -2.08 -16.26 31.54
N GLU A 7 -3.07 -17.11 31.79
CA GLU A 7 -3.60 -18.04 30.78
C GLU A 7 -4.18 -17.30 29.57
N GLN A 8 -4.93 -16.21 29.79
CA GLN A 8 -5.47 -15.37 28.72
C GLN A 8 -4.36 -14.72 27.89
N HIS A 9 -3.25 -14.30 28.52
CA HIS A 9 -2.07 -13.80 27.82
C HIS A 9 -1.40 -14.88 26.98
N LEU A 10 -1.20 -16.08 27.51
CA LEU A 10 -0.59 -17.19 26.78
C LEU A 10 -1.44 -17.62 25.58
N ASP A 11 -2.76 -17.69 25.75
CA ASP A 11 -3.68 -17.97 24.64
C ASP A 11 -3.65 -16.88 23.57
N LEU A 12 -3.50 -15.62 23.95
CA LEU A 12 -3.37 -14.52 23.01
C LEU A 12 -2.07 -14.61 22.20
N VAL A 13 -0.96 -14.94 22.85
CA VAL A 13 0.34 -15.14 22.17
C VAL A 13 0.23 -16.27 21.15
N ARG A 14 -0.35 -17.42 21.53
CA ARG A 14 -0.55 -18.54 20.59
C ARG A 14 -1.40 -18.13 19.39
N LYS A 15 -2.51 -17.42 19.60
CA LYS A 15 -3.35 -16.92 18.50
C LYS A 15 -2.58 -15.94 17.60
N TYR A 16 -1.71 -15.12 18.19
CA TYR A 16 -0.89 -14.19 17.44
C TYR A 16 0.10 -14.94 16.52
N ASP A 17 0.77 -15.96 17.04
CA ASP A 17 1.69 -16.79 16.26
C ASP A 17 0.98 -17.53 15.12
N GLU A 18 -0.21 -18.08 15.39
CA GLU A 18 -1.04 -18.73 14.36
C GLU A 18 -1.46 -17.75 13.25
N LEU A 19 -1.84 -16.52 13.62
CA LEU A 19 -2.20 -15.48 12.67
C LEU A 19 -1.00 -15.02 11.84
N LEU A 20 0.16 -14.83 12.46
CA LEU A 20 1.39 -14.47 11.76
C LEU A 20 1.78 -15.54 10.74
N ALA A 21 1.78 -16.82 11.15
CA ALA A 21 2.05 -17.93 10.24
C ALA A 21 1.07 -17.96 9.06
N ARG A 22 -0.21 -17.65 9.32
CA ARG A 22 -1.22 -17.57 8.27
C ARG A 22 -0.98 -16.41 7.31
N ILE A 23 -0.62 -15.23 7.82
CA ILE A 23 -0.29 -14.05 7.01
C ILE A 23 0.90 -14.34 6.12
N THR A 24 2.01 -14.84 6.68
CA THR A 24 3.22 -15.18 5.90
C THR A 24 2.92 -16.17 4.77
N LYS A 25 2.10 -17.19 5.05
CA LYS A 25 1.67 -18.15 4.01
C LYS A 25 0.86 -17.48 2.89
N LEU A 26 -0.02 -16.55 3.24
CA LEU A 26 -0.85 -15.85 2.26
C LEU A 26 -0.01 -14.86 1.44
N GLU A 27 0.92 -14.15 2.07
CA GLU A 27 1.87 -13.26 1.39
C GLU A 27 2.74 -14.02 0.39
N ALA A 28 3.27 -15.17 0.77
CA ALA A 28 4.06 -16.04 -0.11
C ALA A 28 3.25 -16.58 -1.31
N ALA A 29 1.93 -16.70 -1.17
CA ALA A 29 1.04 -17.17 -2.23
C ALA A 29 0.58 -16.06 -3.19
N GLN A 30 0.91 -14.78 -2.91
CA GLN A 30 0.47 -13.69 -3.77
C GLN A 30 1.27 -13.69 -5.08
N PRO A 31 0.61 -13.42 -6.22
CA PRO A 31 1.32 -13.28 -7.48
C PRO A 31 2.23 -12.06 -7.46
N GLU A 32 3.47 -12.25 -7.90
CA GLU A 32 4.45 -11.18 -8.09
C GLU A 32 4.00 -10.20 -9.19
N TRP A 33 3.41 -10.72 -10.26
CA TRP A 33 2.98 -9.95 -11.42
C TRP A 33 1.46 -9.83 -11.48
N LEU A 34 0.98 -8.59 -11.38
CA LEU A 34 -0.42 -8.23 -11.33
C LEU A 34 -0.99 -7.91 -12.70
N ARG A 35 -2.24 -8.29 -12.91
CA ARG A 35 -3.08 -7.78 -14.00
C ARG A 35 -3.46 -6.32 -13.72
N GLU A 36 -3.90 -5.62 -14.76
CA GLU A 36 -4.29 -4.21 -14.64
C GLU A 36 -5.45 -4.00 -13.65
N GLU A 37 -6.43 -4.89 -13.60
CA GLU A 37 -7.53 -4.84 -12.63
C GLU A 37 -7.05 -4.99 -11.18
N GLU A 38 -6.02 -5.81 -10.94
CA GLU A 38 -5.42 -5.99 -9.62
C GLU A 38 -4.65 -4.74 -9.20
N ALA A 39 -3.87 -4.16 -10.12
CA ALA A 39 -3.17 -2.91 -9.87
C ALA A 39 -4.14 -1.73 -9.59
N GLN A 40 -5.28 -1.69 -10.30
CA GLN A 40 -6.35 -0.71 -10.03
C GLN A 40 -6.93 -0.90 -8.62
N ARG A 41 -7.20 -2.15 -8.21
CA ARG A 41 -7.71 -2.44 -6.86
C ARG A 41 -6.73 -2.04 -5.75
N LEU A 42 -5.43 -2.29 -5.94
CA LEU A 42 -4.40 -1.91 -4.94
C LEU A 42 -4.22 -0.39 -4.83
N THR A 43 -4.26 0.33 -5.96
CA THR A 43 -4.01 1.77 -5.99
C THR A 43 -5.28 2.61 -5.81
N GLY A 44 -6.45 2.02 -6.02
CA GLY A 44 -7.72 2.76 -6.12
C GLY A 44 -7.77 3.73 -7.31
N LEU A 45 -6.90 3.58 -8.31
CA LEU A 45 -6.87 4.41 -9.51
C LEU A 45 -7.68 3.78 -10.64
N SER A 46 -8.30 4.62 -11.47
CA SER A 46 -8.92 4.18 -12.71
C SER A 46 -7.87 3.78 -13.75
N GLN A 47 -8.24 2.88 -14.66
CA GLN A 47 -7.39 2.44 -15.77
C GLN A 47 -6.74 3.60 -16.55
N PRO A 48 -7.47 4.67 -16.98
CA PRO A 48 -6.83 5.78 -17.70
C PRO A 48 -5.79 6.52 -16.85
N THR A 49 -6.04 6.64 -15.54
CA THR A 49 -5.10 7.30 -14.62
C THR A 49 -3.84 6.46 -14.46
N LEU A 50 -3.98 5.15 -14.26
CA LEU A 50 -2.85 4.23 -14.14
C LEU A 50 -2.01 4.21 -15.43
N ALA A 51 -2.66 4.21 -16.59
CA ALA A 51 -2.00 4.30 -17.89
C ALA A 51 -1.23 5.61 -18.08
N ARG A 52 -1.73 6.73 -17.54
CA ARG A 52 -1.03 8.02 -17.55
C ARG A 52 0.17 8.02 -16.61
N GLU A 53 0.03 7.51 -15.39
CA GLU A 53 1.13 7.43 -14.42
C GLU A 53 2.29 6.56 -14.94
N ARG A 54 1.97 5.49 -15.68
CA ARG A 54 2.95 4.63 -16.33
C ARG A 54 3.81 5.34 -17.39
N LYS A 55 3.29 6.38 -18.02
CA LYS A 55 3.98 7.15 -19.07
C LYS A 55 4.90 8.25 -18.51
N LYS A 56 4.85 8.51 -17.20
CA LYS A 56 5.71 9.53 -16.59
C LYS A 56 7.16 9.03 -16.53
N PRO A 57 8.15 9.91 -16.79
CA PRO A 57 9.56 9.53 -16.80
C PRO A 57 10.03 9.02 -15.42
N ASP A 58 9.52 9.58 -14.33
CA ASP A 58 9.90 9.23 -12.96
C ASP A 58 8.88 8.34 -12.24
N THR A 59 8.17 7.50 -12.99
CA THR A 59 7.18 6.61 -12.40
C THR A 59 7.85 5.50 -11.59
N LEU A 60 7.34 5.25 -10.39
CA LEU A 60 7.76 4.09 -9.59
C LEU A 60 7.17 2.78 -10.12
N LEU A 61 6.24 2.85 -11.09
CA LEU A 61 5.55 1.70 -11.66
C LEU A 61 6.43 0.90 -12.61
N VAL A 62 6.76 -0.33 -12.25
CA VAL A 62 7.47 -1.32 -13.04
C VAL A 62 6.45 -2.23 -13.70
N PHE A 63 6.54 -2.37 -15.01
CA PHE A 63 5.59 -3.14 -15.80
C PHE A 63 6.27 -3.84 -16.97
N LYS A 64 5.63 -4.91 -17.45
CA LYS A 64 6.00 -5.62 -18.68
C LYS A 64 4.79 -5.77 -19.59
N THR A 65 5.04 -5.87 -20.89
CA THR A 65 4.00 -6.01 -21.93
C THR A 65 4.07 -7.36 -22.66
N ALA A 66 5.15 -8.12 -22.49
CA ALA A 66 5.29 -9.46 -23.07
C ALA A 66 4.23 -10.40 -22.49
N GLY A 67 3.36 -10.93 -23.35
CA GLY A 67 2.22 -11.78 -22.93
C GLY A 67 1.05 -11.00 -22.30
N GLY A 68 1.01 -9.68 -22.51
CA GLY A 68 0.00 -8.78 -21.96
C GLY A 68 0.53 -7.90 -20.84
N LEU A 69 -0.16 -6.79 -20.58
CA LEU A 69 0.24 -5.82 -19.58
C LEU A 69 0.19 -6.43 -18.17
N ARG A 70 1.33 -6.40 -17.48
CA ARG A 70 1.48 -6.81 -16.08
C ARG A 70 2.30 -5.80 -15.30
N TYR A 71 1.94 -5.60 -14.05
CA TYR A 71 2.64 -4.72 -13.13
C TYR A 71 3.35 -5.54 -12.05
N LEU A 72 4.55 -5.13 -11.66
CA LEU A 72 5.22 -5.73 -10.51
C LEU A 72 4.50 -5.27 -9.23
N ARG A 73 4.03 -6.21 -8.42
CA ARG A 73 3.25 -5.93 -7.21
C ARG A 73 3.93 -4.94 -6.26
N SER A 74 5.18 -5.21 -5.90
CA SER A 74 5.95 -4.39 -4.95
C SER A 74 6.09 -2.94 -5.40
N SER A 75 6.22 -2.73 -6.70
CA SER A 75 6.30 -1.41 -7.31
C SER A 75 4.94 -0.68 -7.29
N VAL A 76 3.82 -1.40 -7.48
CA VAL A 76 2.47 -0.83 -7.35
C VAL A 76 2.18 -0.43 -5.90
N GLU A 77 2.59 -1.24 -4.93
CA GLU A 77 2.46 -0.97 -3.50
C GLU A 77 3.29 0.27 -3.12
N ALA A 78 4.57 0.30 -3.48
CA ALA A 78 5.45 1.46 -3.24
C ALA A 78 4.94 2.75 -3.90
N PHE A 79 4.41 2.65 -5.13
CA PHE A 79 3.79 3.79 -5.80
C PHE A 79 2.56 4.30 -5.02
N ASN A 80 1.69 3.41 -4.53
CA ASN A 80 0.51 3.80 -3.78
C ASN A 80 0.88 4.43 -2.44
N GLU A 81 1.86 3.87 -1.72
CA GLU A 81 2.39 4.43 -0.48
C GLU A 81 2.92 5.86 -0.69
N ALA A 82 3.80 6.05 -1.68
CA ALA A 82 4.34 7.36 -2.03
C ALA A 82 3.26 8.37 -2.45
N ARG A 83 2.17 7.90 -3.07
CA ARG A 83 1.01 8.74 -3.41
C ARG A 83 0.20 9.12 -2.18
N MET A 84 -0.04 8.18 -1.27
CA MET A 84 -0.79 8.42 -0.04
C MET A 84 -0.06 9.39 0.90
N LEU A 85 1.27 9.29 1.01
CA LEU A 85 2.09 10.24 1.77
C LEU A 85 1.95 11.68 1.23
N ARG A 86 1.97 11.86 -0.10
CA ARG A 86 1.74 13.17 -0.74
C ARG A 86 0.35 13.73 -0.46
N LYS A 87 -0.67 12.87 -0.35
CA LYS A 87 -2.04 13.28 -0.01
C LYS A 87 -2.16 13.65 1.48
N GLY A 88 -1.43 12.97 2.36
CA GLY A 88 -1.42 13.22 3.80
C GLY A 88 -0.62 14.46 4.22
N HIS A 89 0.38 14.89 3.44
CA HIS A 89 1.12 16.15 3.68
C HIS A 89 0.47 17.38 3.06
N ALA A 90 -0.66 17.23 2.37
CA ALA A 90 -1.48 18.35 1.92
C ALA A 90 -2.38 18.89 3.05
N SER A 91 -1.81 19.13 4.24
CA SER A 91 -2.43 20.05 5.20
C SER A 91 -2.00 21.47 4.83
N PRO A 92 -2.92 22.41 4.61
CA PRO A 92 -2.55 23.81 4.45
C PRO A 92 -2.01 24.28 5.79
N LEU A 93 -0.69 24.32 5.94
CA LEU A 93 -0.09 25.21 6.92
C LEU A 93 -0.43 26.61 6.44
N THR A 94 -1.46 27.19 7.02
CA THR A 94 -1.72 28.63 7.03
C THR A 94 -0.46 29.29 7.59
N LEU A 95 0.45 29.66 6.70
CA LEU A 95 1.41 30.74 6.93
C LEU A 95 0.58 32.02 6.93
N THR A 96 -0.07 32.33 8.04
CA THR A 96 -0.44 33.71 8.34
C THR A 96 0.86 34.47 8.54
N SER A 97 1.33 35.07 7.44
CA SER A 97 2.23 36.21 7.46
C SER A 97 1.62 37.25 8.38
N ILE A 98 2.13 37.37 9.60
CA ILE A 98 1.88 38.54 10.43
C ILE A 98 2.81 39.63 9.91
N SER A 99 2.34 40.31 8.88
CA SER A 99 2.89 41.57 8.40
C SER A 99 2.74 42.60 9.53
N GLY A 100 3.79 43.37 9.78
CA GLY A 100 3.87 44.30 10.90
C GLY A 100 2.85 45.44 10.88
N HIS A 101 2.64 46.00 12.08
CA HIS A 101 2.55 47.43 12.35
C HIS A 101 2.87 47.69 13.82
#